data_AF-A0A7J0G2E8-F1
#
_entry.id   AF-A0A7J0G2E8-F1
#
_cell.length_a   1.000
_cell.length_b   1.000
_cell.length_c   1.000
_cell.angle_alpha   90.00
_cell.angle_beta   90.00
_cell.angle_gamma   90.00
#
_symmetry.space_group_name_H-M   'P 1'
#
loop_
_entity.id
_entity.type
_entity.pdbx_description
1 polymer ?
#
loop_
_entity_poly.entity_id
_entity_poly.type
_entity_poly.pdbx_seq_one_letter_code
_entity_poly.pdbx_strand_id
1 'polypeptide(L)'
;MESNRGEASRIREELGNLKFEKSEIERRISVLEAQLRDIDETKTNSTNSCPQLENGDSGFGHGLSPDMIYRYSRHLLLPSIGVQGQSSLLKTSIVVVGAGGLGSPALLYLAACGVGHIGIVDHDVVELNNLHRQIIHSESYIGRSKVESAAAACRSSVTLSRLPVYFIKPVIINSTIQIVEHKEALCTSNALEILSKYDIVVDATDNAPSRYLISDCCVVLGKLTVYNYNGGPCYRCLFPTPPPTTACQRCSDSGVLGVVPGIIGCLQALEAIKVASTVGEPLSGRMLLFDALSARIRIVKIRGRSLQCEVCGENATFTQQQFQEFDYEKFTQSPLTTSPLKLNLLPTEARISSKEYNERVVKGEAHILVDVRPAHHYKIVSLPKSMNIPLSVLEVRLPEISSALEKEEEHKGTETASDVSVYVVCRRGNDSQRAVQLLHKMGFTSAKDIIGGLESWAHDVDPNFPTY
;
A
#
# COMPACT_ATOMS: atom_id res chain seq x y z
N MET A 1 -21.25 9.69 -42.48
CA MET A 1 -22.50 8.95 -42.19
C MET A 1 -22.33 7.43 -42.20
N GLU A 2 -21.30 6.86 -42.84
CA GLU A 2 -21.04 5.40 -42.83
C GLU A 2 -20.47 4.86 -41.51
N SER A 3 -19.69 5.67 -40.76
CA SER A 3 -19.10 5.27 -39.47
C SER A 3 -20.16 4.89 -38.41
N ASN A 4 -21.24 5.66 -38.29
CA ASN A 4 -22.29 5.41 -37.30
C ASN A 4 -23.15 4.17 -37.61
N ARG A 5 -23.16 3.69 -38.86
CA ARG A 5 -23.91 2.48 -39.24
C ARG A 5 -23.19 1.20 -38.79
N GLY A 6 -21.85 1.19 -38.81
CA GLY A 6 -21.05 0.06 -38.34
C GLY A 6 -21.15 -0.12 -36.82
N GLU A 7 -21.10 0.98 -36.07
CA GLU A 7 -21.20 0.97 -34.61
C GLU A 7 -22.60 0.56 -34.12
N ALA A 8 -23.66 1.07 -34.75
CA ALA A 8 -25.03 0.65 -34.46
C ALA A 8 -25.29 -0.84 -34.80
N SER A 9 -24.55 -1.42 -35.75
CA SER A 9 -24.65 -2.84 -36.09
C SER A 9 -23.98 -3.71 -35.02
N ARG A 10 -22.79 -3.34 -34.56
CA ARG A 10 -22.09 -4.03 -33.46
C ARG A 10 -22.89 -4.02 -32.17
N ILE A 11 -23.45 -2.86 -31.80
CA ILE A 11 -24.28 -2.73 -30.59
C ILE A 11 -25.53 -3.63 -30.69
N ARG A 12 -26.16 -3.74 -31.86
CA ARG A 12 -27.32 -4.63 -32.05
C ARG A 12 -26.97 -6.11 -31.93
N GLU A 13 -25.80 -6.50 -32.43
CA GLU A 13 -25.28 -7.87 -32.32
C GLU A 13 -24.98 -8.22 -30.86
N GLU A 14 -24.28 -7.35 -30.14
CA GLU A 14 -23.97 -7.53 -28.72
C GLU A 14 -25.23 -7.56 -27.84
N LEU A 15 -26.21 -6.70 -28.13
CA LEU A 15 -27.52 -6.74 -27.47
C LEU A 15 -28.28 -8.07 -27.73
N GLY A 16 -28.13 -8.63 -28.93
CA GLY A 16 -28.69 -9.94 -29.29
C GLY A 16 -28.06 -11.06 -28.46
N ASN A 17 -26.73 -11.07 -28.37
CA ASN A 17 -25.99 -12.05 -27.59
C ASN A 17 -26.33 -11.98 -26.10
N LEU A 18 -26.39 -10.77 -25.52
CA LEU A 18 -26.75 -10.57 -24.12
C LEU A 18 -28.19 -11.00 -23.82
N LYS A 19 -29.13 -10.80 -24.74
CA LYS A 19 -30.51 -11.29 -24.59
C LYS A 19 -30.59 -12.81 -24.64
N PHE A 20 -29.78 -13.45 -25.48
CA PHE A 20 -29.69 -14.90 -25.55
C PHE A 20 -29.11 -15.48 -24.25
N GLU A 21 -28.00 -14.93 -23.75
CA GLU A 21 -27.41 -15.34 -22.47
C GLU A 21 -28.36 -15.15 -21.30
N LYS A 22 -29.10 -14.03 -21.26
CA LYS A 22 -30.14 -13.80 -20.26
C LYS A 22 -31.19 -14.92 -20.27
N SER A 23 -31.68 -15.31 -21.45
CA SER A 23 -32.68 -16.38 -21.57
C SER A 23 -32.13 -17.73 -21.10
N GLU A 24 -30.87 -18.03 -21.39
CA GLU A 24 -30.23 -19.29 -20.95
C GLU A 24 -30.03 -19.32 -19.43
N ILE A 25 -29.68 -18.18 -18.83
CA ILE A 25 -29.58 -18.01 -17.37
C ILE A 25 -30.96 -18.16 -16.71
N GLU A 26 -31.99 -17.49 -17.23
CA GLU A 26 -33.36 -17.60 -16.73
C GLU A 26 -33.88 -19.05 -16.79
N ARG A 27 -33.58 -19.77 -17.88
CA ARG A 27 -33.90 -21.20 -18.01
C ARG A 27 -33.20 -22.03 -16.93
N ARG A 28 -31.92 -21.78 -16.68
CA ARG A 28 -31.12 -22.49 -15.67
C ARG A 28 -31.58 -22.17 -14.25
N ILE A 29 -31.97 -20.93 -13.96
CA ILE A 29 -32.59 -20.54 -12.69
C ILE A 29 -33.89 -21.32 -12.50
N SER A 30 -34.77 -21.34 -13.50
CA SER A 30 -36.05 -22.06 -13.42
C SER A 30 -35.88 -23.56 -13.14
N VAL A 31 -34.88 -24.20 -13.76
CA VAL A 31 -34.53 -25.61 -13.49
C VAL A 31 -34.05 -25.80 -12.06
N LEU A 32 -33.15 -24.94 -11.57
CA LEU A 32 -32.64 -25.03 -10.20
C LEU A 32 -33.72 -24.75 -9.15
N GLU A 33 -34.63 -23.81 -9.42
CA GLU A 33 -35.79 -23.54 -8.56
C GLU A 33 -36.77 -24.72 -8.52
N ALA A 34 -36.97 -25.41 -9.65
CA ALA A 34 -37.76 -26.64 -9.68
C ALA A 34 -37.11 -27.76 -8.87
N GLN A 35 -35.80 -27.95 -9.02
CA GLN A 35 -35.04 -28.89 -8.19
C GLN A 35 -35.10 -28.56 -6.70
N LEU A 36 -35.09 -27.28 -6.34
CA LEU A 36 -35.22 -26.83 -4.95
C LEU A 36 -36.60 -27.18 -4.37
N ARG A 37 -37.67 -26.99 -5.15
CA ARG A 37 -39.04 -27.37 -4.76
C ARG A 37 -39.18 -28.87 -4.54
N ASP A 38 -38.61 -29.69 -5.43
CA ASP A 38 -38.61 -31.15 -5.27
C ASP A 38 -37.87 -31.60 -4.00
N ILE A 39 -36.79 -30.91 -3.61
CA ILE A 39 -36.03 -31.17 -2.37
C ILE A 39 -36.84 -30.76 -1.13
N ASP A 40 -37.59 -29.67 -1.19
CA ASP A 40 -38.44 -29.22 -0.07
C ASP A 40 -39.73 -30.06 0.07
N GLU A 41 -40.28 -30.58 -1.02
CA GLU A 41 -41.39 -31.54 -1.02
C GLU A 41 -40.96 -32.92 -0.50
N THR A 42 -39.73 -33.37 -0.80
CA THR A 42 -39.19 -34.61 -0.21
C THR A 42 -38.87 -34.44 1.28
N LYS A 43 -38.49 -33.25 1.74
CA LYS A 43 -38.32 -32.96 3.18
C LYS A 43 -39.65 -32.98 3.94
N THR A 44 -40.71 -32.41 3.39
CA THR A 44 -42.04 -32.36 4.04
C THR A 44 -42.72 -33.73 4.12
N ASN A 45 -42.45 -34.66 3.20
CA ASN A 45 -42.92 -36.05 3.30
C ASN A 45 -42.08 -36.94 4.25
N SER A 46 -40.94 -36.45 4.72
CA SER A 46 -40.04 -37.16 5.66
C SER A 46 -40.15 -36.69 7.11
N THR A 47 -41.11 -35.81 7.44
CA THR A 47 -41.40 -35.42 8.83
C THR A 47 -42.20 -36.51 9.54
N ASN A 48 -41.55 -37.64 9.80
CA ASN A 48 -41.74 -38.37 11.06
C ASN A 48 -40.35 -38.81 11.53
N SER A 49 -39.88 -38.13 12.57
CA SER A 49 -38.63 -38.32 13.35
C SER A 49 -37.29 -38.01 12.67
N CYS A 50 -36.80 -36.78 12.86
CA CYS A 50 -35.37 -36.50 13.11
C CYS A 50 -35.22 -35.10 13.75
N PRO A 51 -34.36 -34.88 14.77
CA PRO A 51 -34.32 -33.63 15.53
C PRO A 51 -33.71 -32.46 14.75
N GLN A 52 -34.12 -31.24 15.11
CA GLN A 52 -33.58 -29.99 14.61
C GLN A 52 -32.08 -29.86 14.94
N LEU A 53 -31.27 -29.55 13.93
CA LEU A 53 -29.87 -29.17 14.08
C LEU A 53 -29.81 -27.75 14.66
N GLU A 54 -29.85 -27.66 15.99
CA GLU A 54 -29.25 -26.55 16.71
C GLU A 54 -27.73 -26.55 16.47
N ASN A 55 -27.10 -25.37 16.52
CA ASN A 55 -25.65 -25.19 16.45
C ASN A 55 -24.97 -26.09 17.50
N GLY A 56 -24.58 -27.28 17.08
CA GLY A 56 -23.94 -28.25 17.95
C GLY A 56 -22.59 -27.72 18.39
N ASP A 57 -22.48 -27.42 19.69
CA ASP A 57 -21.22 -27.56 20.39
C ASP A 57 -20.66 -28.93 20.00
N SER A 58 -19.53 -28.94 19.31
CA SER A 58 -19.07 -30.05 18.45
C SER A 58 -18.81 -31.37 19.20
N GLY A 59 -19.11 -31.47 20.50
CA GLY A 59 -18.91 -32.65 21.34
C GLY A 59 -17.43 -32.98 21.60
N PHE A 60 -16.53 -32.47 20.77
CA PHE A 60 -15.10 -32.53 20.94
C PHE A 60 -14.66 -31.30 21.75
N GLY A 61 -14.11 -31.51 22.95
CA GLY A 61 -13.74 -30.46 23.93
C GLY A 61 -12.66 -29.44 23.47
N HIS A 62 -12.37 -29.38 22.17
CA HIS A 62 -11.44 -28.43 21.55
C HIS A 62 -12.11 -27.34 20.71
N GLY A 63 -13.45 -27.38 20.53
CA GLY A 63 -14.23 -26.31 19.89
C GLY A 63 -14.01 -26.16 18.38
N LEU A 64 -13.65 -27.23 17.67
CA LEU A 64 -13.52 -27.24 16.20
C LEU A 64 -14.69 -28.00 15.61
N SER A 65 -15.46 -27.37 14.71
CA SER A 65 -16.50 -28.07 13.97
C SER A 65 -15.90 -29.06 12.95
N PRO A 66 -16.67 -30.06 12.46
CA PRO A 66 -16.21 -30.97 11.41
C PRO A 66 -15.66 -30.25 10.17
N ASP A 67 -16.31 -29.16 9.74
CA ASP A 67 -15.86 -28.34 8.61
C ASP A 67 -14.53 -27.66 8.88
N MET A 68 -14.31 -27.17 10.11
CA MET A 68 -13.02 -26.58 10.51
C MET A 68 -11.92 -27.65 10.57
N ILE A 69 -12.21 -28.85 11.07
CA ILE A 69 -11.27 -29.97 11.07
C ILE A 69 -10.86 -30.31 9.63
N TYR A 70 -11.83 -30.39 8.71
CA TYR A 70 -11.55 -30.65 7.30
C TYR A 70 -10.70 -29.54 6.67
N ARG A 71 -11.11 -28.28 6.83
CA ARG A 71 -10.40 -27.09 6.29
C ARG A 71 -8.96 -27.02 6.79
N TYR A 72 -8.74 -27.19 8.09
CA TYR A 72 -7.41 -27.05 8.70
C TYR A 72 -6.66 -28.37 8.85
N SER A 73 -7.13 -29.45 8.21
CA SER A 73 -6.56 -30.80 8.37
C SER A 73 -5.04 -30.85 8.18
N ARG A 74 -4.48 -30.06 7.27
CA ARG A 74 -3.02 -29.99 7.03
C ARG A 74 -2.25 -29.30 8.16
N HIS A 75 -2.87 -28.35 8.88
CA HIS A 75 -2.29 -27.78 10.09
C HIS A 75 -2.41 -28.73 11.28
N LEU A 76 -3.56 -29.40 11.42
CA LEU A 76 -3.83 -30.33 12.51
C LEU A 76 -2.86 -31.53 12.51
N LEU A 77 -2.37 -31.93 11.34
CA LEU A 77 -1.37 -32.99 11.18
C LEU A 77 0.04 -32.59 11.62
N LEU A 78 0.35 -31.30 11.74
CA LEU A 78 1.66 -30.84 12.19
C LEU A 78 1.75 -31.03 13.72
N PRO A 79 2.67 -31.87 14.25
CA PRO A 79 2.74 -32.13 15.69
C PRO A 79 2.94 -30.86 16.52
N SER A 80 3.67 -29.89 15.97
CA SER A 80 3.95 -28.61 16.64
C SER A 80 2.73 -27.68 16.71
N ILE A 81 1.76 -27.80 15.80
CA ILE A 81 0.54 -26.96 15.78
C ILE A 81 -0.62 -27.75 16.40
N GLY A 82 -1.00 -28.86 15.77
CA GLY A 82 -2.09 -29.72 16.21
C GLY A 82 -3.41 -28.99 16.43
N VAL A 83 -4.29 -29.63 17.18
CA VAL A 83 -5.60 -29.10 17.56
C VAL A 83 -5.46 -27.85 18.44
N GLN A 84 -4.50 -27.86 19.37
CA GLN A 84 -4.30 -26.76 20.31
C GLN A 84 -3.87 -25.47 19.59
N GLY A 85 -2.87 -25.53 18.72
CA GLY A 85 -2.40 -24.37 17.97
C GLY A 85 -3.47 -23.80 17.05
N GLN A 86 -4.26 -24.66 16.39
CA GLN A 86 -5.38 -24.20 15.56
C GLN A 86 -6.52 -23.58 16.40
N SER A 87 -6.83 -24.15 17.58
CA SER A 87 -7.80 -23.59 18.52
C SER A 87 -7.35 -22.22 19.02
N SER A 88 -6.06 -22.04 19.31
CA SER A 88 -5.49 -20.74 19.67
C SER A 88 -5.67 -19.71 18.56
N LEU A 89 -5.32 -20.05 17.31
CA LEU A 89 -5.50 -19.15 16.15
C LEU A 89 -6.95 -18.67 15.99
N LEU A 90 -7.92 -19.58 16.14
CA LEU A 90 -9.35 -19.24 16.04
C LEU A 90 -9.84 -18.33 17.18
N LYS A 91 -9.16 -18.31 18.33
CA LYS A 91 -9.49 -17.45 19.47
C LYS A 91 -8.76 -16.11 19.42
N THR A 92 -7.63 -16.02 18.71
CA THR A 92 -6.83 -14.81 18.64
C THR A 92 -7.47 -13.73 17.75
N SER A 93 -7.27 -12.48 18.15
CA SER A 93 -7.58 -11.28 17.41
C SER A 93 -6.29 -10.57 16.94
N ILE A 94 -6.19 -10.27 15.64
CA ILE A 94 -5.01 -9.65 15.04
C ILE A 94 -5.43 -8.43 14.22
N VAL A 95 -4.77 -7.30 14.37
CA VAL A 95 -4.97 -6.14 13.49
C VAL A 95 -3.78 -5.95 12.57
N VAL A 96 -4.05 -5.76 11.29
CA VAL A 96 -3.05 -5.40 10.27
C VAL A 96 -3.25 -3.93 9.92
N VAL A 97 -2.22 -3.11 10.19
CA VAL A 97 -2.21 -1.69 9.87
C VAL A 97 -1.52 -1.50 8.53
N GLY A 98 -2.29 -1.20 7.50
CA GLY A 98 -1.91 -1.15 6.09
C GLY A 98 -2.35 -2.39 5.32
N ALA A 99 -3.13 -2.18 4.26
CA ALA A 99 -3.57 -3.20 3.29
C ALA A 99 -2.75 -3.13 1.98
N GLY A 100 -1.55 -2.52 2.04
CA GLY A 100 -0.64 -2.38 0.90
C GLY A 100 0.15 -3.65 0.56
N GLY A 101 1.37 -3.49 0.03
CA GLY A 101 2.16 -4.62 -0.48
C GLY A 101 2.64 -5.61 0.60
N LEU A 102 2.83 -5.12 1.83
CA LEU A 102 3.13 -5.96 3.01
C LEU A 102 1.85 -6.59 3.57
N GLY A 103 0.80 -5.78 3.71
CA GLY A 103 -0.48 -6.19 4.30
C GLY A 103 -1.22 -7.20 3.45
N SER A 104 -1.11 -7.11 2.12
CA SER A 104 -1.76 -8.02 1.17
C SER A 104 -1.49 -9.51 1.49
N PRO A 105 -0.25 -10.02 1.35
CA PRO A 105 0.06 -11.41 1.69
C PRO A 105 -0.20 -11.71 3.18
N ALA A 106 0.03 -10.76 4.08
CA ALA A 106 -0.17 -10.99 5.51
C ALA A 106 -1.64 -11.33 5.81
N LEU A 107 -2.57 -10.50 5.33
CA LEU A 107 -4.01 -10.70 5.45
C LEU A 107 -4.47 -12.01 4.79
N LEU A 108 -3.99 -12.30 3.57
CA LEU A 108 -4.30 -13.53 2.85
C LEU A 108 -3.94 -14.77 3.68
N TYR A 109 -2.72 -14.83 4.22
CA TYR A 109 -2.27 -15.98 5.02
C TYR A 109 -2.90 -16.05 6.40
N LEU A 110 -3.10 -14.92 7.09
CA LEU A 110 -3.78 -14.91 8.39
C LEU A 110 -5.23 -15.39 8.26
N ALA A 111 -5.93 -14.95 7.21
CA ALA A 111 -7.27 -15.42 6.88
C ALA A 111 -7.28 -16.92 6.56
N ALA A 112 -6.41 -17.37 5.65
CA ALA A 112 -6.30 -18.77 5.27
C ALA A 112 -5.97 -19.70 6.46
N CYS A 113 -5.12 -19.24 7.38
CA CYS A 113 -4.73 -20.01 8.56
C CYS A 113 -5.80 -20.04 9.66
N GLY A 114 -6.90 -19.30 9.50
CA GLY A 114 -8.03 -19.33 10.43
C GLY A 114 -7.81 -18.50 11.68
N VAL A 115 -7.15 -17.36 11.58
CA VAL A 115 -7.17 -16.36 12.67
C VAL A 115 -8.60 -15.88 12.86
N GLY A 116 -9.13 -16.03 14.08
CA GLY A 116 -10.57 -15.87 14.34
C GLY A 116 -11.10 -14.47 14.07
N HIS A 117 -10.36 -13.45 14.47
CA HIS A 117 -10.75 -12.05 14.33
C HIS A 117 -9.62 -11.24 13.71
N ILE A 118 -9.86 -10.62 12.54
CA ILE A 118 -8.86 -9.79 11.85
C ILE A 118 -9.36 -8.36 11.71
N GLY A 119 -8.65 -7.40 12.28
CA GLY A 119 -8.83 -5.97 12.00
C GLY A 119 -8.00 -5.54 10.79
N ILE A 120 -8.58 -4.71 9.92
CA ILE A 120 -7.87 -4.10 8.79
C ILE A 120 -7.98 -2.59 8.93
N VAL A 121 -6.84 -1.90 9.04
CA VAL A 121 -6.76 -0.44 9.11
C VAL A 121 -6.06 0.08 7.87
N ASP A 122 -6.75 0.84 7.03
CA ASP A 122 -6.17 1.57 5.90
C ASP A 122 -7.10 2.72 5.51
N HIS A 123 -6.53 3.79 4.98
CA HIS A 123 -7.26 4.99 4.55
C HIS A 123 -7.22 5.19 3.03
N ASP A 124 -6.33 4.49 2.34
CA ASP A 124 -6.15 4.64 0.91
C ASP A 124 -7.24 3.90 0.12
N VAL A 125 -7.30 4.24 -1.17
CA VAL A 125 -8.07 3.53 -2.18
C VAL A 125 -7.17 2.62 -3.03
N VAL A 126 -7.76 1.65 -3.71
CA VAL A 126 -7.05 0.79 -4.67
C VAL A 126 -6.71 1.61 -5.92
N GLU A 127 -5.46 1.53 -6.38
CA GLU A 127 -4.97 2.21 -7.57
C GLU A 127 -4.26 1.21 -8.50
N LEU A 128 -4.32 1.45 -9.80
CA LEU A 128 -3.75 0.56 -10.83
C LEU A 128 -2.23 0.35 -10.64
N ASN A 129 -1.49 1.43 -10.38
CA ASN A 129 -0.03 1.43 -10.16
C ASN A 129 0.39 0.71 -8.86
N ASN A 130 -0.56 0.22 -8.07
CA ASN A 130 -0.32 -0.51 -6.83
C ASN A 130 -0.59 -2.02 -6.96
N LEU A 131 -1.33 -2.45 -7.98
CA LEU A 131 -1.74 -3.86 -8.15
C LEU A 131 -0.58 -4.83 -8.38
N HIS A 132 0.54 -4.36 -8.95
CA HIS A 132 1.73 -5.19 -9.17
C HIS A 132 2.37 -5.70 -7.86
N ARG A 133 1.99 -5.15 -6.70
CA ARG A 133 2.48 -5.55 -5.37
C ARG A 133 1.38 -5.78 -4.33
N GLN A 134 0.17 -5.26 -4.55
CA GLN A 134 -0.96 -5.38 -3.64
C GLN A 134 -1.91 -6.50 -4.10
N ILE A 135 -1.43 -7.74 -4.04
CA ILE A 135 -2.07 -8.91 -4.64
C ILE A 135 -3.41 -9.31 -4.01
N ILE A 136 -3.81 -8.69 -2.90
CA ILE A 136 -5.14 -8.90 -2.30
C ILE A 136 -6.23 -8.11 -3.04
N HIS A 137 -5.84 -7.11 -3.83
CA HIS A 137 -6.74 -6.26 -4.60
C HIS A 137 -6.84 -6.70 -6.05
N SER A 138 -7.91 -6.29 -6.73
CA SER A 138 -8.15 -6.53 -8.15
C SER A 138 -8.52 -5.23 -8.87
N GLU A 139 -8.40 -5.21 -10.20
CA GLU A 139 -8.78 -4.06 -11.02
C GLU A 139 -10.25 -3.63 -10.81
N SER A 140 -11.12 -4.58 -10.50
CA SER A 140 -12.54 -4.32 -10.19
C SER A 140 -12.78 -3.48 -8.93
N TYR A 141 -11.76 -3.29 -8.09
CA TYR A 141 -11.82 -2.45 -6.90
C TYR A 141 -11.10 -1.10 -7.05
N ILE A 142 -10.55 -0.76 -8.22
CA ILE A 142 -9.88 0.54 -8.44
C ILE A 142 -10.83 1.70 -8.05
N GLY A 143 -10.29 2.65 -7.28
CA GLY A 143 -11.04 3.79 -6.73
C GLY A 143 -11.88 3.48 -5.49
N ARG A 144 -11.98 2.22 -5.06
CA ARG A 144 -12.65 1.81 -3.82
C ARG A 144 -11.66 1.68 -2.66
N SER A 145 -12.15 1.67 -1.43
CA SER A 145 -11.32 1.53 -0.24
C SER A 145 -10.51 0.23 -0.26
N LYS A 146 -9.21 0.31 0.08
CA LYS A 146 -8.37 -0.87 0.25
C LYS A 146 -8.90 -1.81 1.33
N VAL A 147 -9.44 -1.25 2.42
CA VAL A 147 -10.04 -2.02 3.52
C VAL A 147 -11.20 -2.87 3.02
N GLU A 148 -12.10 -2.29 2.21
CA GLU A 148 -13.24 -3.02 1.63
C GLU A 148 -12.78 -4.13 0.69
N SER A 149 -11.81 -3.83 -0.18
CA SER A 149 -11.26 -4.80 -1.11
C SER A 149 -10.59 -5.97 -0.38
N ALA A 150 -9.75 -5.67 0.61
CA ALA A 150 -9.06 -6.67 1.42
C ALA A 150 -10.04 -7.50 2.26
N ALA A 151 -11.04 -6.86 2.87
CA ALA A 151 -12.09 -7.56 3.62
C ALA A 151 -12.89 -8.50 2.72
N ALA A 152 -13.22 -8.08 1.50
CA ALA A 152 -13.94 -8.92 0.53
C ALA A 152 -13.12 -10.14 0.07
N ALA A 153 -11.79 -10.02 -0.05
CA ALA A 153 -10.91 -11.15 -0.34
C ALA A 153 -10.81 -12.13 0.86
N CYS A 154 -10.82 -11.61 2.08
CA CYS A 154 -10.68 -12.43 3.28
C CYS A 154 -11.97 -13.12 3.74
N ARG A 155 -13.12 -12.41 3.74
CA ARG A 155 -14.39 -12.82 4.40
C ARG A 155 -15.35 -13.66 3.56
N SER A 156 -16.25 -14.36 4.28
CA SER A 156 -17.58 -14.80 3.81
C SER A 156 -18.57 -13.67 3.54
N SER A 157 -19.46 -13.93 2.59
CA SER A 157 -20.68 -13.21 2.29
C SER A 157 -21.70 -13.23 3.45
N VAL A 158 -21.61 -12.30 4.40
CA VAL A 158 -22.77 -11.96 5.28
C VAL A 158 -23.17 -10.48 5.12
N THR A 159 -22.27 -9.64 4.62
CA THR A 159 -22.55 -8.20 4.34
C THR A 159 -22.65 -7.90 2.84
N LEU A 160 -22.92 -8.90 1.99
CA LEU A 160 -23.22 -8.67 0.57
C LEU A 160 -24.67 -8.25 0.32
N SER A 161 -25.53 -8.19 1.35
CA SER A 161 -26.94 -7.80 1.26
C SER A 161 -27.17 -6.34 0.81
N ARG A 162 -26.12 -5.55 0.60
CA ARG A 162 -26.19 -4.16 0.12
C ARG A 162 -25.44 -3.89 -1.19
N LEU A 163 -24.74 -4.89 -1.76
CA LEU A 163 -24.09 -4.76 -3.05
C LEU A 163 -24.97 -5.43 -4.12
N PRO A 164 -25.26 -4.77 -5.25
CA PRO A 164 -26.00 -5.41 -6.34
C PRO A 164 -25.27 -6.69 -6.77
N VAL A 165 -25.98 -7.81 -6.68
CA VAL A 165 -25.54 -9.21 -6.80
C VAL A 165 -24.94 -9.55 -8.19
N TYR A 166 -24.87 -8.59 -9.12
CA TYR A 166 -24.60 -8.87 -10.53
C TYR A 166 -23.16 -8.75 -11.01
N PHE A 167 -22.18 -8.28 -10.22
CA PHE A 167 -20.88 -7.94 -10.86
C PHE A 167 -19.58 -8.47 -10.30
N ILE A 168 -19.45 -8.94 -9.05
CA ILE A 168 -18.14 -9.40 -8.57
C ILE A 168 -18.33 -10.49 -7.52
N LYS A 169 -17.98 -11.74 -7.83
CA LYS A 169 -17.83 -12.79 -6.83
C LYS A 169 -16.36 -12.77 -6.38
N PRO A 170 -16.02 -12.16 -5.23
CA PRO A 170 -14.64 -12.14 -4.77
C PRO A 170 -14.15 -13.57 -4.50
N VAL A 171 -12.84 -13.79 -4.63
CA VAL A 171 -12.19 -15.02 -4.16
C VAL A 171 -12.22 -14.99 -2.63
N ILE A 172 -13.17 -15.70 -2.05
CA ILE A 172 -13.32 -15.82 -0.59
C ILE A 172 -12.34 -16.86 -0.08
N ILE A 173 -11.39 -16.44 0.75
CA ILE A 173 -10.37 -17.33 1.30
C ILE A 173 -10.91 -18.14 2.47
N ASN A 174 -11.51 -17.48 3.44
CA ASN A 174 -11.98 -18.16 4.64
C ASN A 174 -13.26 -17.55 5.17
N SER A 175 -14.36 -18.27 5.00
CA SER A 175 -15.68 -17.81 5.41
C SER A 175 -15.95 -17.86 6.92
N THR A 176 -15.10 -18.53 7.70
CA THR A 176 -15.37 -18.77 9.14
C THR A 176 -14.74 -17.72 10.06
N ILE A 177 -13.96 -16.77 9.52
CA ILE A 177 -13.30 -15.72 10.30
C ILE A 177 -14.17 -14.46 10.37
N GLN A 178 -13.98 -13.69 11.42
CA GLN A 178 -14.53 -12.34 11.55
C GLN A 178 -13.50 -11.32 11.07
N ILE A 179 -13.93 -10.35 10.27
CA ILE A 179 -13.09 -9.20 9.91
C ILE A 179 -13.74 -7.93 10.44
N VAL A 180 -12.94 -6.93 10.79
CA VAL A 180 -13.39 -5.59 11.21
C VAL A 180 -12.68 -4.57 10.34
N GLU A 181 -13.46 -3.66 9.76
CA GLU A 181 -13.00 -2.66 8.79
C GLU A 181 -12.83 -1.30 9.47
N HIS A 182 -11.61 -0.76 9.48
CA HIS A 182 -11.30 0.59 9.94
C HIS A 182 -10.82 1.42 8.75
N LYS A 183 -11.76 2.13 8.10
CA LYS A 183 -11.53 2.91 6.86
C LYS A 183 -10.98 4.31 7.17
N GLU A 184 -9.95 4.36 8.01
CA GLU A 184 -9.37 5.59 8.52
C GLU A 184 -7.86 5.47 8.68
N ALA A 185 -7.18 6.62 8.67
CA ALA A 185 -5.75 6.65 8.92
C ALA A 185 -5.52 6.44 10.41
N LEU A 186 -4.56 5.57 10.76
CA LEU A 186 -4.17 5.42 12.15
C LEU A 186 -3.41 6.68 12.62
N CYS A 187 -3.91 7.32 13.67
CA CYS A 187 -3.35 8.53 14.25
C CYS A 187 -3.44 8.49 15.78
N THR A 188 -2.87 9.48 16.46
CA THR A 188 -2.77 9.48 17.93
C THR A 188 -4.13 9.53 18.62
N SER A 189 -5.15 10.11 17.98
CA SER A 189 -6.50 10.21 18.53
C SER A 189 -7.30 8.91 18.48
N ASN A 190 -7.06 8.03 17.49
CA ASN A 190 -7.81 6.77 17.32
C ASN A 190 -7.00 5.50 17.67
N ALA A 191 -5.67 5.57 17.69
CA ALA A 191 -4.84 4.37 17.81
C ALA A 191 -5.03 3.60 19.12
N LEU A 192 -5.19 4.30 20.26
CA LEU A 192 -5.43 3.64 21.54
C LEU A 192 -6.75 2.85 21.53
N GLU A 193 -7.80 3.44 20.97
CA GLU A 193 -9.11 2.81 20.88
C GLU A 193 -9.09 1.61 19.93
N ILE A 194 -8.50 1.75 18.75
CA ILE A 194 -8.47 0.69 17.74
C ILE A 194 -7.59 -0.47 18.21
N LEU A 195 -6.32 -0.20 18.58
CA LEU A 195 -5.35 -1.26 18.87
C LEU A 195 -5.63 -1.98 20.19
N SER A 196 -6.33 -1.35 21.14
CA SER A 196 -6.71 -2.01 22.41
C SER A 196 -7.62 -3.23 22.23
N LYS A 197 -8.36 -3.31 21.09
CA LYS A 197 -9.33 -4.36 20.76
C LYS A 197 -8.69 -5.66 20.25
N TYR A 198 -7.37 -5.69 20.02
CA TYR A 198 -6.67 -6.82 19.41
C TYR A 198 -5.55 -7.38 20.29
N ASP A 199 -5.22 -8.66 20.14
CA ASP A 199 -4.14 -9.32 20.89
C ASP A 199 -2.77 -9.03 20.26
N ILE A 200 -2.71 -9.04 18.93
CA ILE A 200 -1.48 -8.87 18.14
C ILE A 200 -1.67 -7.74 17.13
N VAL A 201 -0.66 -6.89 17.00
CA VAL A 201 -0.60 -5.82 16.00
C VAL A 201 0.48 -6.15 14.97
N VAL A 202 0.09 -6.13 13.69
CA VAL A 202 0.99 -6.26 12.54
C VAL A 202 1.12 -4.90 11.88
N ASP A 203 2.30 -4.30 11.99
CA ASP A 203 2.64 -3.08 11.27
C ASP A 203 3.03 -3.43 9.82
N ALA A 204 2.11 -3.16 8.89
CA ALA A 204 2.31 -3.32 7.45
C ALA A 204 2.43 -1.95 6.75
N THR A 205 2.85 -0.92 7.48
CA THR A 205 3.06 0.44 6.96
C THR A 205 4.48 0.62 6.38
N ASP A 206 4.61 1.53 5.43
CA ASP A 206 5.87 1.79 4.72
C ASP A 206 6.49 3.16 5.04
N ASN A 207 5.98 3.87 6.06
CA ASN A 207 6.46 5.18 6.45
C ASN A 207 6.95 5.21 7.91
N ALA A 208 8.00 5.99 8.18
CA ALA A 208 8.61 6.08 9.51
C ALA A 208 7.65 6.55 10.62
N PRO A 209 6.86 7.63 10.47
CA PRO A 209 6.02 8.12 11.57
C PRO A 209 4.98 7.08 12.03
N SER A 210 4.35 6.35 11.12
CA SER A 210 3.42 5.26 11.48
C SER A 210 4.11 4.15 12.28
N ARG A 211 5.35 3.77 11.95
CA ARG A 211 6.10 2.74 12.69
C ARG A 211 6.36 3.14 14.15
N TYR A 212 6.77 4.39 14.36
CA TYR A 212 6.95 4.94 15.71
C TYR A 212 5.62 4.98 16.47
N LEU A 213 4.56 5.51 15.84
CA LEU A 213 3.23 5.60 16.43
C LEU A 213 2.69 4.22 16.85
N ILE A 214 2.78 3.22 15.97
CA ILE A 214 2.29 1.86 16.24
C ILE A 214 3.10 1.23 17.38
N SER A 215 4.44 1.32 17.32
CA SER A 215 5.31 0.76 18.36
C SER A 215 5.04 1.39 19.73
N ASP A 216 4.95 2.72 19.79
CA ASP A 216 4.74 3.45 21.03
C ASP A 216 3.35 3.16 21.62
N CYS A 217 2.31 3.12 20.78
CA CYS A 217 0.97 2.72 21.18
C CYS A 217 0.95 1.30 21.76
N CYS A 218 1.66 0.35 21.12
CA CYS A 218 1.74 -1.03 21.59
C CYS A 218 2.45 -1.15 22.94
N VAL A 219 3.51 -0.37 23.18
CA VAL A 219 4.17 -0.34 24.49
C VAL A 219 3.20 0.17 25.56
N VAL A 220 2.51 1.28 25.29
CA VAL A 220 1.60 1.92 26.24
C VAL A 220 0.38 1.05 26.56
N LEU A 221 -0.13 0.29 25.59
CA LEU A 221 -1.25 -0.63 25.78
C LEU A 221 -0.84 -2.02 26.28
N GLY A 222 0.46 -2.31 26.39
CA GLY A 222 0.96 -3.66 26.66
C GLY A 222 0.61 -4.68 25.56
N LYS A 223 0.48 -4.23 24.31
CA LYS A 223 0.15 -5.07 23.15
C LYS A 223 1.40 -5.65 22.51
N LEU A 224 1.20 -6.78 21.85
CA LEU A 224 2.26 -7.54 21.21
C LEU A 224 2.39 -7.12 19.74
N THR A 225 3.54 -6.57 19.39
CA THR A 225 4.10 -6.67 18.03
C THR A 225 5.26 -7.66 18.09
N VAL A 226 5.93 -7.99 16.98
CA VAL A 226 7.21 -8.71 17.09
C VAL A 226 8.23 -7.90 17.92
N TYR A 227 8.13 -6.57 17.87
CA TYR A 227 8.76 -5.68 18.85
C TYR A 227 7.98 -5.71 20.17
N ASN A 228 8.68 -5.53 21.29
CA ASN A 228 8.08 -5.57 22.63
C ASN A 228 7.45 -6.93 23.03
N TYR A 229 7.67 -8.02 22.25
CA TYR A 229 7.20 -9.36 22.60
C TYR A 229 8.03 -9.96 23.74
N ASN A 230 7.37 -10.39 24.82
CA ASN A 230 7.95 -11.06 26.01
C ASN A 230 9.21 -10.35 26.57
N GLY A 231 9.14 -9.03 26.76
CA GLY A 231 10.27 -8.24 27.27
C GLY A 231 11.34 -7.89 26.22
N GLY A 232 11.06 -8.14 24.95
CA GLY A 232 11.89 -7.72 23.83
C GLY A 232 11.97 -6.18 23.65
N PRO A 233 12.89 -5.69 22.81
CA PRO A 233 13.02 -4.26 22.53
C PRO A 233 11.81 -3.71 21.75
N CYS A 234 11.36 -2.49 22.05
CA CYS A 234 10.47 -1.73 21.18
C CYS A 234 11.23 -1.13 19.97
N TYR A 235 10.53 -0.49 19.03
CA TYR A 235 11.17 0.12 17.86
C TYR A 235 12.19 1.21 18.22
N ARG A 236 11.90 2.05 19.22
CA ARG A 236 12.82 3.08 19.73
C ARG A 236 14.08 2.54 20.39
N CYS A 237 14.05 1.32 20.93
CA CYS A 237 15.28 0.69 21.43
C CYS A 237 16.30 0.44 20.31
N LEU A 238 15.82 0.24 19.08
CA LEU A 238 16.66 0.05 17.90
C LEU A 238 16.96 1.37 17.19
N PHE A 239 15.95 2.22 17.04
CA PHE A 239 16.03 3.52 16.37
C PHE A 239 15.51 4.63 17.30
N PRO A 240 16.28 5.06 18.32
CA PRO A 240 15.82 6.06 19.27
C PRO A 240 15.58 7.42 18.61
N THR A 241 16.44 7.78 17.65
CA THR A 241 16.29 8.94 16.78
C THR A 241 15.95 8.48 15.37
N PRO A 242 14.98 9.12 14.69
CA PRO A 242 14.64 8.77 13.33
C PRO A 242 15.83 9.03 12.41
N PRO A 243 16.07 8.16 11.42
CA PRO A 243 17.09 8.41 10.41
C PRO A 243 16.76 9.68 9.60
N PRO A 244 17.77 10.34 9.01
CA PRO A 244 17.55 11.50 8.14
C PRO A 244 16.56 11.18 7.02
N THR A 245 15.72 12.14 6.63
CA THR A 245 14.71 11.97 5.57
C THR A 245 15.32 11.55 4.22
N THR A 246 16.59 11.90 3.97
CA THR A 246 17.35 11.47 2.78
C THR A 246 17.66 9.97 2.76
N ALA A 247 17.73 9.31 3.92
CA ALA A 247 17.96 7.87 4.04
C ALA A 247 16.65 7.05 4.00
N CYS A 248 15.50 7.71 4.06
CA CYS A 248 14.17 7.09 4.08
C CYS A 248 13.38 7.48 2.83
N GLN A 249 13.73 6.88 1.70
CA GLN A 249 12.97 7.06 0.47
C GLN A 249 11.69 6.19 0.49
N ARG A 250 10.57 6.75 0.03
CA ARG A 250 9.31 6.01 -0.11
C ARG A 250 9.39 5.08 -1.32
N CYS A 251 8.64 3.96 -1.27
CA CYS A 251 8.51 3.06 -2.43
C CYS A 251 7.96 3.80 -3.66
N SER A 252 7.10 4.80 -3.46
CA SER A 252 6.57 5.64 -4.54
C SER A 252 7.65 6.48 -5.20
N ASP A 253 8.75 6.81 -4.53
CA ASP A 253 9.83 7.63 -5.07
C ASP A 253 10.96 6.81 -5.70
N SER A 254 11.27 5.63 -5.14
CA SER A 254 12.40 4.78 -5.57
C SER A 254 12.01 3.52 -6.36
N GLY A 255 10.71 3.21 -6.42
CA GLY A 255 10.21 1.95 -6.95
C GLY A 255 10.40 0.78 -5.98
N VAL A 256 9.67 -0.32 -6.24
CA VAL A 256 9.77 -1.55 -5.46
C VAL A 256 9.44 -2.75 -6.34
N LEU A 257 10.25 -3.81 -6.28
CA LEU A 257 9.92 -5.09 -6.90
C LEU A 257 8.82 -5.76 -6.09
N GLY A 258 7.62 -5.93 -6.65
CA GLY A 258 6.41 -6.28 -5.90
C GLY A 258 6.49 -7.57 -5.07
N VAL A 259 7.31 -8.54 -5.49
CA VAL A 259 7.53 -9.79 -4.74
C VAL A 259 8.24 -9.55 -3.40
N VAL A 260 9.06 -8.50 -3.28
CA VAL A 260 9.84 -8.21 -2.07
C VAL A 260 8.96 -7.90 -0.85
N PRO A 261 8.04 -6.90 -0.89
CA PRO A 261 7.09 -6.72 0.21
C PRO A 261 6.15 -7.93 0.34
N GLY A 262 5.89 -8.66 -0.75
CA GLY A 262 5.21 -9.95 -0.73
C GLY A 262 5.83 -10.95 0.25
N ILE A 263 7.14 -11.21 0.09
CA ILE A 263 7.92 -12.11 0.95
C ILE A 263 7.93 -11.63 2.39
N ILE A 264 8.19 -10.34 2.63
CA ILE A 264 8.22 -9.78 3.99
C ILE A 264 6.84 -9.88 4.65
N GLY A 265 5.76 -9.62 3.93
CA GLY A 265 4.41 -9.75 4.47
C GLY A 265 4.02 -11.21 4.80
N CYS A 266 4.47 -12.19 4.01
CA CYS A 266 4.36 -13.61 4.37
C CYS A 266 5.11 -13.93 5.68
N LEU A 267 6.31 -13.37 5.85
CA LEU A 267 7.08 -13.53 7.09
C LEU A 267 6.37 -12.85 8.27
N GLN A 268 5.76 -11.68 8.08
CA GLN A 268 4.97 -11.01 9.11
C GLN A 268 3.78 -11.88 9.57
N ALA A 269 3.04 -12.50 8.64
CA ALA A 269 1.99 -13.44 8.99
C ALA A 269 2.53 -14.66 9.74
N LEU A 270 3.68 -15.22 9.31
CA LEU A 270 4.32 -16.33 10.00
C LEU A 270 4.69 -15.97 11.45
N GLU A 271 5.27 -14.80 11.68
CA GLU A 271 5.59 -14.33 13.04
C GLU A 271 4.33 -14.16 13.90
N ALA A 272 3.28 -13.57 13.34
CA ALA A 272 2.01 -13.41 14.05
C ALA A 272 1.36 -14.77 14.38
N ILE A 273 1.42 -15.74 13.48
CA ILE A 273 0.93 -17.12 13.70
C ILE A 273 1.73 -17.80 14.81
N LYS A 274 3.07 -17.67 14.83
CA LYS A 274 3.90 -18.23 15.91
C LYS A 274 3.53 -17.64 17.27
N VAL A 275 3.31 -16.32 17.32
CA VAL A 275 2.88 -15.64 18.55
C VAL A 275 1.49 -16.11 18.99
N ALA A 276 0.51 -16.11 18.07
CA ALA A 276 -0.87 -16.49 18.35
C ALA A 276 -1.03 -17.95 18.77
N SER A 277 -0.32 -18.86 18.10
CA SER A 277 -0.37 -20.30 18.41
C SER A 277 0.55 -20.70 19.55
N THR A 278 1.45 -19.82 20.01
CA THR A 278 2.54 -20.13 20.95
C THR A 278 3.49 -21.23 20.45
N VAL A 279 3.71 -21.29 19.14
CA VAL A 279 4.52 -22.34 18.47
C VAL A 279 5.76 -21.75 17.82
N GLY A 280 6.89 -22.44 18.03
CA GLY A 280 8.19 -22.03 17.48
C GLY A 280 8.77 -20.81 18.19
N GLU A 281 9.72 -20.15 17.53
CA GLU A 281 10.45 -19.01 18.09
C GLU A 281 10.21 -17.75 17.26
N PRO A 282 9.43 -16.77 17.76
CA PRO A 282 9.29 -15.48 17.09
C PRO A 282 10.63 -14.73 16.95
N LEU A 283 10.75 -13.87 15.94
CA LEU A 283 11.93 -13.05 15.67
C LEU A 283 12.15 -11.90 16.69
N SER A 284 11.51 -11.95 17.86
CA SER A 284 11.77 -10.98 18.94
C SER A 284 13.28 -10.93 19.25
N GLY A 285 13.82 -9.70 19.35
CA GLY A 285 15.25 -9.48 19.55
C GLY A 285 16.14 -9.82 18.33
N ARG A 286 15.56 -10.02 17.15
CA ARG A 286 16.27 -10.28 15.89
C ARG A 286 15.71 -9.44 14.75
N MET A 287 16.56 -9.04 13.81
CA MET A 287 16.19 -8.33 12.59
C MET A 287 16.53 -9.20 11.38
N LEU A 288 15.51 -9.50 10.56
CA LEU A 288 15.68 -10.20 9.30
C LEU A 288 15.90 -9.19 8.17
N LEU A 289 16.96 -9.41 7.41
CA LEU A 289 17.30 -8.66 6.21
C LEU A 289 17.22 -9.60 5.02
N PHE A 290 16.46 -9.21 4.00
CA PHE A 290 16.33 -9.96 2.76
C PHE A 290 16.89 -9.15 1.60
N ASP A 291 17.95 -9.66 0.99
CA ASP A 291 18.50 -9.15 -0.27
C ASP A 291 17.96 -10.01 -1.41
N ALA A 292 17.00 -9.47 -2.15
CA ALA A 292 16.32 -10.15 -3.24
C ALA A 292 17.22 -10.40 -4.46
N LEU A 293 18.22 -9.54 -4.70
CA LEU A 293 19.10 -9.67 -5.87
C LEU A 293 20.09 -10.82 -5.69
N SER A 294 20.62 -10.97 -4.48
CA SER A 294 21.53 -12.08 -4.16
C SER A 294 20.83 -13.30 -3.55
N ALA A 295 19.51 -13.25 -3.37
CA ALA A 295 18.69 -14.24 -2.67
C ALA A 295 19.23 -14.59 -1.27
N ARG A 296 19.78 -13.60 -0.54
CA ARG A 296 20.38 -13.79 0.78
C ARG A 296 19.42 -13.35 1.89
N ILE A 297 19.25 -14.22 2.87
CA ILE A 297 18.57 -13.91 4.14
C ILE A 297 19.63 -13.81 5.23
N ARG A 298 19.66 -12.69 5.93
CA ARG A 298 20.54 -12.46 7.09
C ARG A 298 19.69 -12.17 8.30
N ILE A 299 19.94 -12.87 9.40
CA ILE A 299 19.31 -12.60 10.69
C ILE A 299 20.36 -12.00 11.61
N VAL A 300 20.13 -10.78 12.06
CA VAL A 300 21.03 -10.06 12.96
C VAL A 300 20.40 -9.97 14.33
N LYS A 301 21.12 -10.39 15.37
CA LYS A 301 20.68 -10.19 16.76
C LYS A 301 20.74 -8.71 17.09
N ILE A 302 19.63 -8.13 17.53
CA ILE A 302 19.58 -6.74 17.97
C ILE A 302 19.84 -6.65 19.48
N ARG A 303 20.22 -5.46 19.95
CA ARG A 303 20.31 -5.21 21.39
C ARG A 303 18.93 -5.40 22.02
N GLY A 304 18.92 -5.94 23.24
CA GLY A 304 17.68 -6.10 24.01
C GLY A 304 17.06 -4.76 24.39
N ARG A 305 15.96 -4.82 25.14
CA ARG A 305 15.30 -3.65 25.73
C ARG A 305 16.33 -2.73 26.40
N SER A 306 16.33 -1.46 26.04
CA SER A 306 17.17 -0.45 26.68
C SER A 306 16.48 0.06 27.94
N LEU A 307 17.19 0.04 29.07
CA LEU A 307 16.69 0.59 30.34
C LEU A 307 16.47 2.11 30.27
N GLN A 308 17.16 2.78 29.34
CA GLN A 308 17.08 4.23 29.08
C GLN A 308 16.11 4.58 27.94
N CYS A 309 15.35 3.62 27.42
CA CYS A 309 14.37 3.92 26.36
C CYS A 309 13.29 4.88 26.91
N GLU A 310 13.03 5.97 26.18
CA GLU A 310 12.03 6.98 26.57
C GLU A 310 10.62 6.40 26.72
N VAL A 311 10.32 5.32 26.00
CA VAL A 311 8.98 4.72 25.94
C VAL A 311 8.87 3.42 26.72
N CYS A 312 9.86 2.53 26.61
CA CYS A 312 9.81 1.23 27.30
C CYS A 312 10.89 1.06 28.37
N GLY A 313 11.66 2.08 28.76
CA GLY A 313 12.66 1.98 29.83
C GLY A 313 12.05 1.71 31.21
N GLU A 314 12.87 1.41 32.23
CA GLU A 314 12.37 1.18 33.60
C GLU A 314 11.72 2.43 34.22
N ASN A 315 12.29 3.60 33.93
CA ASN A 315 11.80 4.90 34.39
C ASN A 315 11.09 5.69 33.28
N ALA A 316 10.56 5.01 32.26
CA ALA A 316 9.86 5.66 31.17
C ALA A 316 8.59 6.35 31.70
N THR A 317 8.46 7.65 31.43
CA THR A 317 7.27 8.42 31.80
C THR A 317 6.20 8.43 30.71
N PHE A 318 6.47 7.80 29.56
CA PHE A 318 5.62 7.85 28.36
C PHE A 318 4.22 7.26 28.59
N THR A 319 3.24 8.12 28.90
CA THR A 319 1.86 7.74 29.21
C THR A 319 0.95 7.74 27.98
N GLN A 320 -0.29 7.23 28.14
CA GLN A 320 -1.36 7.38 27.13
C GLN A 320 -1.61 8.84 26.74
N GLN A 321 -1.56 9.76 27.71
CA GLN A 321 -1.72 11.19 27.44
C GLN A 321 -0.55 11.73 26.60
N GLN A 322 0.69 11.39 26.98
CA GLN A 322 1.86 11.81 26.21
C GLN A 322 1.85 11.23 24.79
N PHE A 323 1.38 9.98 24.63
CA PHE A 323 1.16 9.38 23.31
C PHE A 323 0.16 10.19 22.47
N GLN A 324 -0.98 10.58 23.04
CA GLN A 324 -2.03 11.31 22.33
C GLN A 324 -1.55 12.70 21.86
N GLU A 325 -0.73 13.36 22.68
CA GLU A 325 -0.17 14.70 22.41
C GLU A 325 1.09 14.67 21.53
N PHE A 326 1.66 13.50 21.23
CA PHE A 326 2.93 13.39 20.51
C PHE A 326 2.79 13.65 19.00
N ASP A 327 3.64 14.55 18.47
CA ASP A 327 3.68 14.88 17.05
C ASP A 327 4.74 14.04 16.32
N TYR A 328 4.30 12.90 15.76
CA TYR A 328 5.16 11.98 15.00
C TYR A 328 5.62 12.56 13.66
N GLU A 329 4.85 13.46 13.04
CA GLU A 329 5.24 14.07 11.77
C GLU A 329 6.41 15.02 11.98
N LYS A 330 6.32 15.87 13.00
CA LYS A 330 7.43 16.76 13.39
C LYS A 330 8.65 15.98 13.87
N PHE A 331 8.45 14.91 14.64
CA PHE A 331 9.55 14.08 15.14
C PHE A 331 10.33 13.42 14.00
N THR A 332 9.63 12.86 13.00
CA THR A 332 10.25 12.16 11.87
C THR A 332 10.56 13.06 10.68
N GLN A 333 10.10 14.32 10.70
CA GLN A 333 10.16 15.26 9.58
C GLN A 333 9.53 14.70 8.29
N SER A 334 8.52 13.84 8.44
CA SER A 334 7.79 13.17 7.35
C SER A 334 6.31 13.13 7.70
N PRO A 335 5.39 13.30 6.72
CA PRO A 335 3.97 13.18 6.98
C PRO A 335 3.58 11.72 7.22
N LEU A 336 2.53 11.52 8.02
CA LEU A 336 1.81 10.25 8.21
C LEU A 336 1.05 9.86 6.94
N THR A 337 0.64 10.84 6.15
CA THR A 337 -0.09 10.63 4.91
C THR A 337 0.82 10.18 3.75
N THR A 338 0.24 9.40 2.84
CA THR A 338 0.87 8.91 1.62
C THR A 338 1.02 9.99 0.54
N SER A 339 0.33 11.13 0.69
CA SER A 339 0.36 12.27 -0.23
C SER A 339 1.78 12.77 -0.51
N PRO A 340 2.09 13.14 -1.78
CA PRO A 340 3.40 13.67 -2.13
C PRO A 340 3.69 14.96 -1.36
N LEU A 341 4.87 15.04 -0.74
CA LEU A 341 5.39 16.28 -0.16
C LEU A 341 5.52 17.34 -1.26
N LYS A 342 4.98 18.54 -1.03
CA LYS A 342 5.21 19.70 -1.90
C LYS A 342 6.24 20.60 -1.24
N LEU A 343 7.45 20.62 -1.80
CA LEU A 343 8.49 21.54 -1.33
C LEU A 343 8.21 22.97 -1.85
N ASN A 344 8.64 23.96 -1.07
CA ASN A 344 8.62 25.37 -1.46
C ASN A 344 9.96 26.03 -1.11
N LEU A 345 10.99 25.68 -1.87
CA LEU A 345 12.39 26.09 -1.66
C LEU A 345 12.78 27.33 -2.47
N LEU A 346 12.02 27.65 -3.51
CA LEU A 346 12.29 28.74 -4.46
C LEU A 346 11.22 29.83 -4.38
N PRO A 347 11.59 31.10 -4.60
CA PRO A 347 10.60 32.16 -4.75
C PRO A 347 9.88 32.04 -6.10
N THR A 348 8.68 32.63 -6.22
CA THR A 348 7.77 32.45 -7.37
C THR A 348 8.41 32.80 -8.71
N GLU A 349 9.26 33.81 -8.77
CA GLU A 349 9.97 34.26 -9.98
C GLU A 349 10.96 33.24 -10.55
N ALA A 350 11.48 32.34 -9.70
CA ALA A 350 12.38 31.25 -10.05
C ALA A 350 11.63 29.97 -10.44
N ARG A 351 10.31 30.05 -10.64
CA ARG A 351 9.44 28.94 -11.02
C ARG A 351 8.62 29.29 -12.25
N ILE A 352 8.18 28.28 -12.98
CA ILE A 352 7.29 28.43 -14.14
C ILE A 352 6.27 27.30 -14.15
N SER A 353 5.01 27.59 -14.51
CA SER A 353 4.00 26.54 -14.68
C SER A 353 4.24 25.73 -15.95
N SER A 354 3.73 24.50 -16.00
CA SER A 354 3.81 23.66 -17.20
C SER A 354 3.16 24.32 -18.43
N LYS A 355 2.07 25.07 -18.23
CA LYS A 355 1.37 25.82 -19.30
C LYS A 355 2.23 26.96 -19.84
N GLU A 356 2.77 27.80 -18.96
CA GLU A 356 3.65 28.91 -19.37
C GLU A 356 4.92 28.39 -20.05
N TYR A 357 5.50 27.29 -19.56
CA TYR A 357 6.64 26.66 -20.23
C TYR A 357 6.25 26.18 -21.64
N ASN A 358 5.12 25.48 -21.78
CA ASN A 358 4.63 25.02 -23.08
C ASN A 358 4.36 26.19 -24.06
N GLU A 359 3.82 27.31 -23.58
CA GLU A 359 3.63 28.51 -24.41
C GLU A 359 4.94 29.02 -25.01
N ARG A 360 6.04 29.01 -24.23
CA ARG A 360 7.36 29.41 -24.71
C ARG A 360 7.93 28.42 -25.74
N VAL A 361 7.73 27.13 -25.50
CA VAL A 361 8.12 26.06 -26.44
C VAL A 361 7.39 26.23 -27.77
N VAL A 362 6.07 26.46 -27.75
CA VAL A 362 5.25 26.64 -28.95
C VAL A 362 5.62 27.92 -29.70
N LYS A 363 6.00 29.00 -29.00
CA LYS A 363 6.51 30.24 -29.61
C LYS A 363 7.91 30.08 -30.22
N GLY A 364 8.60 28.95 -29.99
CA GLY A 364 9.96 28.74 -30.46
C GLY A 364 11.01 29.57 -29.70
N GLU A 365 10.74 29.95 -28.45
CA GLU A 365 11.73 30.65 -27.63
C GLU A 365 12.93 29.71 -27.35
N ALA A 366 14.15 30.18 -27.61
CA ALA A 366 15.35 29.38 -27.35
C ALA A 366 15.52 29.15 -25.84
N HIS A 367 15.73 27.88 -25.48
CA HIS A 367 15.83 27.45 -24.09
C HIS A 367 16.57 26.12 -23.98
N ILE A 368 17.07 25.84 -22.79
CA ILE A 368 17.60 24.51 -22.41
C ILE A 368 16.67 23.89 -21.38
N LEU A 369 16.23 22.65 -21.63
CA LEU A 369 15.45 21.88 -20.66
C LEU A 369 16.31 20.77 -20.05
N VAL A 370 16.56 20.86 -18.74
CA VAL A 370 17.33 19.89 -17.96
C VAL A 370 16.39 18.99 -17.16
N ASP A 371 16.41 17.70 -17.45
CA ASP A 371 15.72 16.68 -16.68
C ASP A 371 16.65 16.09 -15.61
N VAL A 372 16.35 16.37 -14.34
CA VAL A 372 17.20 15.98 -13.21
C VAL A 372 16.83 14.65 -12.58
N ARG A 373 15.91 13.88 -13.20
CA ARG A 373 15.57 12.55 -12.73
C ARG A 373 16.72 11.56 -12.98
N PRO A 374 16.79 10.45 -12.22
CA PRO A 374 17.68 9.34 -12.53
C PRO A 374 17.51 8.85 -13.98
N ALA A 375 18.60 8.38 -14.60
CA ALA A 375 18.59 7.98 -16.00
C ALA A 375 17.56 6.89 -16.35
N HIS A 376 17.26 5.99 -15.42
CA HIS A 376 16.25 4.96 -15.63
C HIS A 376 14.82 5.54 -15.59
N HIS A 377 14.55 6.60 -14.81
CA HIS A 377 13.28 7.34 -14.85
C HIS A 377 13.12 8.12 -16.16
N TYR A 378 14.20 8.75 -16.63
CA TYR A 378 14.21 9.46 -17.90
C TYR A 378 13.87 8.55 -19.09
N LYS A 379 14.34 7.30 -19.06
CA LYS A 379 14.04 6.28 -20.08
C LYS A 379 12.58 5.82 -20.09
N ILE A 380 11.81 6.03 -19.02
CA ILE A 380 10.37 5.69 -19.00
C ILE A 380 9.61 6.63 -19.93
N VAL A 381 9.84 7.94 -19.77
CA VAL A 381 9.21 9.01 -20.52
C VAL A 381 10.04 10.28 -20.34
N SER A 382 10.14 11.13 -21.36
CA SER A 382 10.86 12.40 -21.31
C SER A 382 10.21 13.43 -22.22
N LEU A 383 10.32 14.71 -21.89
CA LEU A 383 9.91 15.79 -22.80
C LEU A 383 10.86 15.86 -24.01
N PRO A 384 10.36 16.20 -25.21
CA PRO A 384 11.20 16.33 -26.39
C PRO A 384 12.35 17.32 -26.17
N LYS A 385 13.53 17.03 -26.73
CA LYS A 385 14.74 17.87 -26.65
C LYS A 385 15.25 18.17 -25.23
N SER A 386 14.78 17.45 -24.20
CA SER A 386 15.36 17.56 -22.86
C SER A 386 16.71 16.86 -22.75
N MET A 387 17.59 17.38 -21.89
CA MET A 387 18.87 16.74 -21.53
C MET A 387 18.76 16.08 -20.16
N ASN A 388 19.15 14.80 -20.05
CA ASN A 388 19.14 14.11 -18.76
C ASN A 388 20.46 14.33 -18.00
N ILE A 389 20.38 15.12 -16.93
CA ILE A 389 21.47 15.35 -15.99
C ILE A 389 20.95 15.08 -14.57
N PRO A 390 21.04 13.84 -14.07
CA PRO A 390 20.50 13.47 -12.76
C PRO A 390 21.03 14.38 -11.64
N LEU A 391 20.15 14.74 -10.69
CA LEU A 391 20.47 15.66 -9.58
C LEU A 391 21.77 15.26 -8.84
N SER A 392 22.01 13.96 -8.64
CA SER A 392 23.19 13.44 -7.93
C SER A 392 24.53 13.74 -8.61
N VAL A 393 24.52 14.02 -9.91
CA VAL A 393 25.73 14.33 -10.71
C VAL A 393 25.65 15.71 -11.38
N LEU A 394 24.65 16.52 -11.00
CA LEU A 394 24.38 17.82 -11.62
C LEU A 394 25.57 18.76 -11.51
N GLU A 395 26.19 18.84 -10.33
CA GLU A 395 27.36 19.70 -10.08
C GLU A 395 28.55 19.35 -10.98
N VAL A 396 28.80 18.05 -11.19
CA VAL A 396 29.93 17.58 -12.02
C VAL A 396 29.65 17.77 -13.52
N ARG A 397 28.39 17.76 -13.92
CA ARG A 397 27.94 17.85 -15.33
C ARG A 397 27.45 19.25 -15.73
N LEU A 398 27.70 20.28 -14.92
CA LEU A 398 27.43 21.68 -15.28
C LEU A 398 28.02 22.12 -16.63
N PRO A 399 29.24 21.70 -17.04
CA PRO A 399 29.81 22.09 -18.33
C PRO A 399 28.94 21.71 -19.54
N GLU A 400 28.11 20.67 -19.42
CA GLU A 400 27.19 20.27 -20.50
C GLU A 400 26.04 21.26 -20.67
N ILE A 401 25.57 21.86 -19.57
CA ILE A 401 24.55 22.91 -19.60
C ILE A 401 25.14 24.17 -20.24
N SER A 402 26.34 24.57 -19.83
CA SER A 402 27.05 25.72 -20.41
C SER A 402 27.28 25.55 -21.92
N SER A 403 27.79 24.40 -22.36
CA SER A 403 28.01 24.15 -23.78
C SER A 403 26.72 24.12 -24.60
N ALA A 404 25.61 23.68 -24.01
CA ALA A 404 24.32 23.71 -24.68
C ALA A 404 23.76 25.13 -24.78
N LEU A 405 23.94 25.96 -23.75
CA LEU A 405 23.57 27.38 -23.78
C LEU A 405 24.34 28.14 -24.86
N GLU A 406 25.67 27.98 -24.92
CA GLU A 406 26.52 28.60 -25.95
C GLU A 406 26.05 28.25 -27.37
N LYS A 407 25.71 26.98 -27.62
CA LYS A 407 25.20 26.53 -28.93
C LYS A 407 23.85 27.13 -29.28
N GLU A 408 22.93 27.24 -28.32
CA GLU A 408 21.62 27.87 -28.56
C GLU A 408 21.75 29.39 -28.77
N GLU A 409 22.68 30.05 -28.07
CA GLU A 409 23.00 31.47 -28.29
C GLU A 409 23.57 31.71 -29.69
N GLU A 410 24.48 30.85 -30.16
CA GLU A 410 25.02 30.91 -31.52
C GLU A 410 23.94 30.73 -32.60
N HIS A 411 22.96 29.83 -32.39
CA HIS A 411 21.88 29.58 -33.34
C HIS A 411 20.83 30.70 -33.38
N LYS A 412 20.69 31.50 -32.32
CA LYS A 412 19.65 32.52 -32.18
C LYS A 412 19.89 33.76 -33.05
N GLY A 413 21.14 34.04 -33.42
CA GLY A 413 21.53 35.26 -34.13
C GLY A 413 21.24 36.56 -33.34
N THR A 414 21.82 37.67 -33.76
CA THR A 414 21.80 38.97 -33.04
C THR A 414 20.44 39.69 -32.94
N GLU A 415 19.31 39.08 -33.33
CA GLU A 415 18.03 39.78 -33.53
C GLU A 415 17.05 39.72 -32.33
N THR A 416 17.32 38.94 -31.27
CA THR A 416 16.47 38.95 -30.06
C THR A 416 17.30 39.06 -28.77
N ALA A 417 17.12 40.16 -28.04
CA ALA A 417 17.84 40.50 -26.80
C ALA A 417 17.41 39.68 -25.56
N SER A 418 16.89 38.46 -25.72
CA SER A 418 16.49 37.61 -24.59
C SER A 418 17.52 36.50 -24.36
N ASP A 419 18.12 36.49 -23.17
CA ASP A 419 19.01 35.41 -22.70
C ASP A 419 18.33 34.04 -22.85
N VAL A 420 19.09 33.03 -23.26
CA VAL A 420 18.62 31.65 -23.32
C VAL A 420 18.28 31.19 -21.91
N SER A 421 17.02 30.79 -21.70
CA SER A 421 16.54 30.40 -20.37
C SER A 421 16.82 28.92 -20.09
N VAL A 422 17.23 28.61 -18.87
CA VAL A 422 17.36 27.22 -18.38
C VAL A 422 16.11 26.83 -17.61
N TYR A 423 15.44 25.77 -18.04
CA TYR A 423 14.32 25.17 -17.33
C TYR A 423 14.73 23.81 -16.77
N VAL A 424 14.27 23.51 -15.56
CA VAL A 424 14.60 22.26 -14.87
C VAL A 424 13.32 21.51 -14.55
N VAL A 425 13.28 20.24 -14.93
CA VAL A 425 12.13 19.36 -14.71
C VAL A 425 12.53 18.12 -13.92
N CYS A 426 11.64 17.68 -13.04
CA CYS A 426 11.70 16.36 -12.44
C CYS A 426 10.31 15.72 -12.46
N ARG A 427 10.08 14.64 -11.71
CA ARG A 427 8.76 13.96 -11.71
C ARG A 427 7.65 14.84 -11.11
N ARG A 428 7.90 15.49 -9.96
CA ARG A 428 6.88 16.17 -9.13
C ARG A 428 7.19 17.63 -8.77
N GLY A 429 8.26 18.19 -9.32
CA GLY A 429 8.69 19.56 -9.00
C GLY A 429 9.45 19.71 -7.67
N ASN A 430 9.88 18.63 -7.01
CA ASN A 430 10.65 18.71 -5.76
C ASN A 430 12.16 18.77 -6.01
N ASP A 431 12.70 17.78 -6.73
CA ASP A 431 14.14 17.74 -7.05
C ASP A 431 14.56 18.82 -8.04
N SER A 432 13.65 19.29 -8.89
CA SER A 432 13.89 20.43 -9.78
C SER A 432 14.12 21.72 -8.99
N GLN A 433 13.44 21.92 -7.85
CA GLN A 433 13.70 23.06 -6.98
C GLN A 433 15.10 23.01 -6.36
N ARG A 434 15.53 21.83 -5.88
CA ARG A 434 16.88 21.62 -5.35
C ARG A 434 17.95 21.84 -6.42
N ALA A 435 17.70 21.36 -7.64
CA ALA A 435 18.58 21.56 -8.78
C ALA A 435 18.73 23.05 -9.12
N VAL A 436 17.64 23.81 -9.18
CA VAL A 436 17.70 25.26 -9.44
C VAL A 436 18.41 26.01 -8.33
N GLN A 437 18.22 25.66 -7.05
CA GLN A 437 19.01 26.23 -5.95
C GLN A 437 20.51 25.99 -6.13
N LEU A 438 20.92 24.81 -6.59
CA LEU A 438 22.31 24.51 -6.90
C LEU A 438 22.80 25.33 -8.11
N LEU A 439 22.02 25.38 -9.18
CA LEU A 439 22.33 26.15 -10.40
C LEU A 439 22.51 27.65 -10.11
N HIS A 440 21.64 28.24 -9.28
CA HIS A 440 21.75 29.63 -8.85
C HIS A 440 23.05 29.89 -8.09
N LYS A 441 23.46 28.98 -7.19
CA LYS A 441 24.75 29.08 -6.48
C LYS A 441 25.95 29.00 -7.42
N MET A 442 25.80 28.34 -8.56
CA MET A 442 26.84 28.13 -9.56
C MET A 442 26.79 29.16 -10.71
N GLY A 443 25.96 30.19 -10.61
CA GLY A 443 25.93 31.33 -11.55
C GLY A 443 24.80 31.32 -12.59
N PHE A 444 23.97 30.27 -12.66
CA PHE A 444 22.84 30.19 -13.58
C PHE A 444 21.59 30.87 -12.99
N THR A 445 21.65 32.19 -12.76
CA THR A 445 20.62 32.95 -12.02
C THR A 445 19.24 32.98 -12.72
N SER A 446 19.19 32.78 -14.03
CA SER A 446 17.95 32.74 -14.82
C SER A 446 17.24 31.38 -14.79
N ALA A 447 17.84 30.35 -14.18
CA ALA A 447 17.28 29.01 -14.16
C ALA A 447 15.95 28.95 -13.40
N LYS A 448 14.96 28.23 -13.95
CA LYS A 448 13.63 28.06 -13.35
C LYS A 448 13.21 26.61 -13.27
N ASP A 449 12.48 26.24 -12.22
CA ASP A 449 11.88 24.90 -12.12
C ASP A 449 10.48 24.88 -12.73
N ILE A 450 10.11 23.75 -13.34
CA ILE A 450 8.73 23.50 -13.76
C ILE A 450 7.92 23.04 -12.56
N ILE A 451 6.93 23.86 -12.16
CA ILE A 451 6.06 23.62 -11.01
C ILE A 451 5.30 22.30 -11.22
N GLY A 452 5.40 21.39 -10.26
CA GLY A 452 4.75 20.08 -10.31
C GLY A 452 5.41 19.07 -11.26
N GLY A 453 6.46 19.45 -11.98
CA GLY A 453 7.22 18.55 -12.86
C GLY A 453 6.37 17.89 -13.95
N LEU A 454 6.73 16.67 -14.32
CA LEU A 454 6.02 15.90 -15.35
C LEU A 454 4.59 15.52 -14.97
N GLU A 455 4.26 15.40 -13.68
CA GLU A 455 2.87 15.17 -13.24
C GLU A 455 1.98 16.37 -13.58
N SER A 456 2.45 17.60 -13.34
CA SER A 456 1.73 18.81 -13.80
C SER A 456 1.70 18.90 -15.32
N TRP A 457 2.76 18.53 -16.03
CA TRP A 457 2.74 18.51 -17.50
C TRP A 457 1.63 17.60 -18.04
N ALA A 458 1.52 16.38 -17.52
CA ALA A 458 0.46 15.46 -17.91
C ALA A 458 -0.93 15.98 -17.60
N HIS A 459 -1.12 16.63 -16.45
CA HIS A 459 -2.42 17.19 -16.07
C HIS A 459 -2.79 18.43 -16.89
N ASP A 460 -1.84 19.35 -17.09
CA ASP A 460 -2.10 20.73 -17.50
C ASP A 460 -1.84 20.99 -18.99
N VAL A 461 -1.03 20.14 -19.65
CA VAL A 461 -0.57 20.35 -21.04
C VAL A 461 -0.94 19.18 -21.94
N ASP A 462 -0.59 17.95 -21.55
CA ASP A 462 -0.86 16.75 -22.36
C ASP A 462 -1.41 15.60 -21.50
N PRO A 463 -2.75 15.46 -21.42
CA PRO A 463 -3.41 14.37 -20.68
C PRO A 463 -3.04 12.96 -21.14
N ASN A 464 -2.45 12.80 -22.34
CA ASN A 464 -1.98 11.51 -22.83
C ASN A 464 -0.50 11.25 -22.48
N PHE A 465 0.18 12.22 -21.86
CA PHE A 465 1.57 12.07 -21.45
C PHE A 465 1.68 10.98 -20.37
N PRO A 466 2.53 9.95 -20.57
CA PRO A 466 2.65 8.86 -19.61
C PRO A 466 3.04 9.36 -18.21
N THR A 467 2.27 8.98 -17.20
CA THR A 467 2.60 9.15 -15.79
C THR A 467 2.93 7.80 -15.16
N TYR A 468 3.79 7.82 -14.16
CA TYR A 468 4.23 6.64 -13.41
C TYR A 468 4.40 7.02 -11.96
#